data_AF-A0A1D6PSC9-F1
#
_entry.id   AF-A0A1D6PSC9-F1
#
_cell.length_a   1.000
_cell.length_b   1.000
_cell.length_c   1.000
_cell.angle_alpha   90.00
_cell.angle_beta   90.00
_cell.angle_gamma   90.00
#
_symmetry.space_group_name_H-M   'P 1'
#
loop_
_entity.id
_entity.type
_entity.pdbx_description
1 polymer ?
#
loop_
_entity_poly.entity_id
_entity_poly.type
_entity_poly.pdbx_seq_one_letter_code
_entity_poly.pdbx_strand_id
1 'polypeptide(L)'
;MLQVLVSIQGLVLNDRPYFNEPGYKNSAETTGGERCSLAYNQTAFVRSCKTMLYSLRKPPMHFETLVLWHFHEHERAILDACRAYMSGTVVGSSAGTGSNRRYVHDKCFAEFHKSLTLYTEHLRAEFAANRRRVIELETNRAVTLMVEQQNLAHNK
;
A
#
# COMPACT_ATOMS: atom_id res chain seq x y z
N MET A 1 -5.30 24.58 2.14
CA MET A 1 -5.35 23.11 2.29
C MET A 1 -4.24 22.38 1.53
N LEU A 2 -3.95 22.71 0.26
CA LEU A 2 -2.89 22.02 -0.51
C LEU A 2 -1.53 21.97 0.20
N GLN A 3 -1.08 23.09 0.78
CA GLN A 3 0.18 23.15 1.52
C GLN A 3 0.28 22.12 2.66
N VAL A 4 -0.84 21.86 3.37
CA VAL A 4 -0.87 20.87 4.45
C VAL A 4 -0.66 19.47 3.87
N LEU A 5 -1.34 19.13 2.77
CA LEU A 5 -1.21 17.82 2.12
C LEU A 5 0.21 17.58 1.59
N VAL A 6 0.81 18.59 0.95
CA VAL A 6 2.20 18.51 0.47
C VAL A 6 3.18 18.36 1.63
N SER A 7 2.94 19.06 2.75
CA SER A 7 3.79 18.91 3.94
C SER A 7 3.72 17.51 4.55
N ILE A 8 2.55 16.87 4.57
CA ILE A 8 2.40 15.49 5.04
C ILE A 8 3.20 14.53 4.15
N GLN A 9 3.13 14.70 2.82
CA GLN A 9 3.88 13.86 1.88
C GLN A 9 5.40 13.99 2.05
N GLY A 10 5.90 15.22 2.23
CA GLY A 10 7.35 15.44 2.32
C GLY A 10 7.94 15.20 3.71
N LEU A 11 7.23 15.57 4.77
CA LEU A 11 7.77 15.58 6.14
C LEU A 11 7.40 14.33 6.92
N VAL A 12 6.22 13.75 6.69
CA VAL A 12 5.73 12.60 7.47
C VAL A 12 5.94 11.29 6.69
N LEU A 13 5.51 11.24 5.44
CA LEU A 13 5.53 10.03 4.59
C LEU A 13 6.82 9.91 3.76
N ASN A 14 7.97 10.06 4.42
CA ASN A 14 9.29 9.97 3.77
C ASN A 14 9.93 8.58 3.92
N ASP A 15 11.07 8.35 3.27
CA ASP A 15 11.77 7.05 3.23
C ASP A 15 12.44 6.64 4.56
N ARG A 16 12.66 7.59 5.47
CA ARG A 16 13.35 7.38 6.76
C ARG A 16 12.58 8.02 7.92
N PRO A 17 11.31 7.63 8.15
CA PRO A 17 10.40 8.27 9.10
C PRO A 17 10.86 8.14 10.55
N TYR A 18 11.76 7.20 10.87
CA TYR A 18 12.40 7.09 12.19
C TYR A 18 13.08 8.39 12.63
N PHE A 19 13.69 9.15 11.70
CA PHE A 19 14.38 10.40 12.03
C PHE A 19 13.46 11.63 12.09
N ASN A 20 12.16 11.44 11.89
CA ASN A 20 11.18 12.48 12.18
C ASN A 20 11.05 12.73 13.69
N GLU A 21 11.46 11.77 14.52
CA GLU A 21 11.44 11.89 15.97
C GLU A 21 12.47 12.92 16.48
N PRO A 22 12.08 13.81 17.42
CA PRO A 22 12.99 14.75 18.03
C PRO A 22 14.23 14.05 18.64
N GLY A 23 15.42 14.57 18.32
CA GLY A 23 16.70 14.06 18.86
C GLY A 23 17.34 12.91 18.07
N TYR A 24 16.65 12.32 17.09
CA TYR A 24 17.21 11.20 16.33
C TYR A 24 17.99 11.63 15.08
N LYS A 25 17.87 12.90 14.64
CA LYS A 25 18.59 13.40 13.45
C LYS A 25 20.11 13.20 13.52
N ASN A 26 20.69 13.33 14.70
CA ASN A 26 22.14 13.20 14.90
C ASN A 26 22.62 11.74 14.77
N SER A 27 21.73 10.75 14.84
CA SER A 27 22.09 9.34 14.67
C SER A 27 21.93 8.83 13.23
N ALA A 28 21.48 9.67 12.30
CA ALA A 28 21.16 9.30 10.92
C ALA A 28 22.35 8.76 10.12
N GLU A 29 23.58 9.08 10.53
CA GLU A 29 24.82 8.61 9.88
C GLU A 29 25.52 7.52 10.70
N THR A 30 24.91 7.06 11.78
CA THR A 30 25.47 6.01 12.63
C THR A 30 24.92 4.65 12.22
N THR A 31 25.76 3.61 12.30
CA THR A 31 25.33 2.22 12.06
C THR A 31 24.13 1.82 12.94
N GLY A 32 24.08 2.34 14.18
CA GLY A 32 22.97 2.10 15.10
C GLY A 32 21.67 2.75 14.63
N GLY A 33 21.71 4.06 14.29
CA GLY A 33 20.55 4.80 13.80
C GLY A 33 20.00 4.24 12.49
N GLU A 34 20.88 3.84 11.56
CA GLU A 34 20.46 3.16 10.32
C GLU A 34 19.73 1.85 10.59
N ARG A 35 20.26 1.01 11.50
CA ARG A 35 19.59 -0.24 11.90
C ARG A 35 18.21 0.01 12.51
N CYS A 36 18.08 1.04 13.35
CA CYS A 36 16.79 1.43 13.92
C CYS A 36 15.82 1.93 12.85
N SER A 37 16.27 2.75 11.90
CA SER A 37 15.45 3.23 10.79
C SER A 37 14.93 2.09 9.91
N LEU A 38 15.78 1.11 9.62
CA LEU A 38 15.40 -0.07 8.84
C LEU A 38 14.33 -0.91 9.56
N ALA A 39 14.51 -1.17 10.86
CA ALA A 39 13.52 -1.89 11.67
C ALA A 39 12.20 -1.12 11.80
N TYR A 40 12.27 0.22 11.86
CA TYR A 40 11.09 1.07 11.87
C TYR A 40 10.33 0.95 10.55
N ASN A 41 11.01 1.00 9.40
CA ASN A 41 10.37 0.86 8.08
C ASN A 41 9.63 -0.46 7.94
N GLN A 42 10.20 -1.56 8.45
CA GLN A 42 9.53 -2.86 8.49
C GLN A 42 8.23 -2.81 9.29
N THR A 43 8.28 -2.23 10.49
CA THR A 43 7.10 -2.08 11.35
C THR A 43 6.04 -1.20 10.70
N ALA A 44 6.46 -0.07 10.11
CA ALA A 44 5.59 0.85 9.41
C ALA A 44 4.90 0.16 8.23
N PHE A 45 5.63 -0.61 7.43
CA PHE A 45 5.07 -1.33 6.28
C PHE A 45 4.04 -2.39 6.69
N VAL A 46 4.30 -3.18 7.73
CA VAL A 46 3.31 -4.13 8.28
C VAL A 46 2.03 -3.40 8.72
N ARG A 47 2.18 -2.24 9.38
CA ARG A 47 1.04 -1.40 9.75
C ARG A 47 0.31 -0.85 8.52
N SER A 48 1.02 -0.47 7.47
CA SER A 48 0.42 -0.07 6.19
C SER A 48 -0.40 -1.21 5.57
N CYS A 49 0.11 -2.45 5.56
CA CYS A 49 -0.66 -3.62 5.11
C CYS A 49 -1.95 -3.81 5.92
N LYS A 50 -1.87 -3.65 7.25
CA LYS A 50 -3.05 -3.71 8.12
C LYS A 50 -4.06 -2.60 7.82
N THR A 51 -3.59 -1.38 7.57
CA THR A 51 -4.45 -0.24 7.21
C THR A 51 -5.10 -0.44 5.85
N MET A 52 -4.36 -0.90 4.84
CA MET A 52 -4.92 -1.25 3.53
C MET A 52 -6.05 -2.28 3.66
N LEU A 53 -5.84 -3.31 4.48
CA LEU A 53 -6.84 -4.33 4.77
C LEU A 53 -8.10 -3.74 5.43
N TYR A 54 -7.93 -2.81 6.37
CA TYR A 54 -9.04 -2.10 7.00
C TYR A 54 -9.82 -1.28 5.96
N SER A 55 -9.13 -0.53 5.10
CA SER A 55 -9.75 0.27 4.05
C SER A 55 -10.51 -0.59 3.04
N LEU A 56 -9.99 -1.75 2.64
CA LEU A 56 -10.68 -2.68 1.73
C LEU A 56 -11.98 -3.23 2.33
N ARG A 57 -11.95 -3.61 3.62
CA ARG A 57 -13.09 -4.21 4.33
C ARG A 57 -14.15 -3.19 4.70
N LYS A 58 -13.71 -2.01 5.12
CA LYS A 58 -14.56 -0.91 5.56
C LYS A 58 -14.03 0.39 4.96
N PRO A 59 -14.35 0.66 3.68
CA PRO A 59 -13.93 1.91 3.05
C PRO A 59 -14.48 3.11 3.84
N PRO A 60 -13.71 4.19 3.99
CA PRO A 60 -14.20 5.41 4.59
C PRO A 60 -15.41 5.94 3.82
N MET A 61 -16.37 6.50 4.54
CA MET A 61 -17.57 7.10 3.94
C MET A 61 -17.18 8.14 2.90
N HIS A 62 -17.79 8.06 1.72
CA HIS A 62 -17.53 8.90 0.53
C HIS A 62 -16.22 8.60 -0.22
N PHE A 63 -15.46 7.59 0.20
CA PHE A 63 -14.24 7.15 -0.47
C PHE A 63 -14.32 5.72 -1.01
N GLU A 64 -15.51 5.11 -1.01
CA GLU A 64 -15.74 3.72 -1.42
C GLU A 64 -15.22 3.45 -2.84
N THR A 65 -15.62 4.31 -3.79
CA THR A 65 -15.20 4.20 -5.19
C THR A 65 -13.69 4.45 -5.34
N LEU A 66 -13.14 5.42 -4.61
CA LEU A 66 -11.70 5.68 -4.63
C LEU A 66 -10.90 4.47 -4.15
N VAL A 67 -11.29 3.89 -3.01
CA VAL A 67 -10.65 2.71 -2.43
C VAL A 67 -10.74 1.53 -3.39
N LEU A 68 -11.92 1.29 -3.97
CA LEU A 68 -12.14 0.21 -4.92
C LEU A 68 -11.16 0.29 -6.10
N TRP A 69 -11.11 1.43 -6.79
CA TRP A 69 -10.27 1.61 -7.97
C TRP A 69 -8.79 1.68 -7.64
N HIS A 70 -8.42 2.39 -6.56
CA HIS A 70 -7.03 2.46 -6.11
C HIS A 70 -6.44 1.07 -5.91
N PHE A 71 -7.12 0.20 -5.16
CA PHE A 71 -6.59 -1.13 -4.91
C PHE A 71 -6.70 -2.06 -6.12
N HIS A 72 -7.64 -1.85 -7.03
CA HIS A 72 -7.69 -2.59 -8.30
C HIS A 72 -6.48 -2.30 -9.19
N GLU A 73 -6.05 -1.04 -9.25
CA GLU A 73 -4.88 -0.63 -10.06
C GLU A 73 -3.55 -1.06 -9.42
N HIS A 74 -3.48 -1.06 -8.08
CA HIS A 74 -2.21 -1.20 -7.35
C HIS A 74 -1.98 -2.58 -6.71
N GLU A 75 -2.94 -3.50 -6.78
CA GLU A 75 -2.84 -4.81 -6.11
C GLU A 75 -1.57 -5.59 -6.48
N ARG A 76 -1.15 -5.58 -7.75
CA ARG A 76 0.05 -6.29 -8.20
C ARG A 76 1.31 -5.70 -7.57
N ALA A 77 1.46 -4.38 -7.66
CA ALA A 77 2.61 -3.67 -7.09
C ALA A 77 2.71 -3.88 -5.58
N ILE A 78 1.57 -3.88 -4.87
CA ILE A 78 1.52 -4.13 -3.42
C ILE A 78 1.98 -5.56 -3.11
N LEU A 79 1.45 -6.56 -3.81
CA LEU A 79 1.82 -7.96 -3.58
C LEU A 79 3.27 -8.27 -3.96
N ASP A 80 3.79 -7.63 -5.00
CA ASP A 80 5.19 -7.75 -5.42
C ASP A 80 6.13 -7.10 -4.40
N ALA A 81 5.77 -5.94 -3.84
CA ALA A 81 6.49 -5.33 -2.73
C ALA A 81 6.52 -6.26 -1.50
N CYS A 82 5.37 -6.84 -1.11
CA CYS A 82 5.33 -7.82 -0.02
C CYS A 82 6.29 -8.99 -0.28
N ARG A 83 6.28 -9.55 -1.50
CA ARG A 83 7.17 -10.65 -1.90
C ARG A 83 8.64 -10.26 -1.83
N ALA A 84 8.99 -9.10 -2.38
CA ALA A 84 10.36 -8.59 -2.37
C ALA A 84 10.86 -8.41 -0.94
N TYR A 85 10.05 -7.83 -0.06
CA TYR A 85 10.44 -7.57 1.33
C TYR A 85 10.50 -8.85 2.18
N MET A 86 9.63 -9.83 1.94
CA MET A 86 9.75 -11.17 2.55
C MET A 86 11.05 -11.86 2.11
N SER A 87 11.52 -11.63 0.87
CA SER A 87 12.78 -12.18 0.34
C SER A 87 14.05 -11.40 0.76
N GLY A 88 13.94 -10.49 1.73
CA GLY A 88 15.06 -9.76 2.30
C GLY A 88 15.43 -8.45 1.58
N THR A 89 14.61 -7.98 0.65
CA THR A 89 14.78 -6.63 0.08
C THR A 89 14.48 -5.57 1.14
N VAL A 90 15.28 -4.51 1.19
CA VAL A 90 15.06 -3.39 2.11
C VAL A 90 13.73 -2.71 1.80
N VAL A 91 12.90 -2.54 2.83
CA VAL A 91 11.59 -1.89 2.73
C VAL A 91 11.76 -0.44 2.26
N GLY A 92 10.99 -0.04 1.24
CA GLY A 92 11.10 1.27 0.59
C GLY A 92 12.03 1.29 -0.63
N SER A 93 12.64 0.15 -1.00
CA SER A 93 13.45 0.09 -2.23
C SER A 93 12.55 0.05 -3.46
N SER A 94 12.84 0.89 -4.47
CA SER A 94 12.17 0.85 -5.77
C SER A 94 12.57 -0.40 -6.54
N ALA A 95 11.59 -1.15 -7.05
CA ALA A 95 11.79 -2.38 -7.81
C ALA A 95 12.53 -2.17 -9.17
N GLY A 96 12.67 -0.93 -9.64
CA GLY A 96 13.27 -0.60 -10.94
C GLY A 96 14.69 0.00 -10.91
N THR A 97 15.20 0.40 -9.74
CA THR A 97 16.57 0.89 -9.60
C THR A 97 17.46 -0.27 -9.22
N GLY A 98 18.48 -0.59 -10.03
CA GLY A 98 19.42 -1.71 -9.84
C GLY A 98 20.20 -1.75 -8.50
N SER A 99 19.86 -0.88 -7.55
CA SER A 99 20.21 -0.99 -6.14
C SER A 99 19.43 -2.15 -5.50
N ASN A 100 19.92 -3.37 -5.64
CA ASN A 100 19.41 -4.55 -4.94
C ASN A 100 19.81 -4.47 -3.45
N ARG A 101 19.32 -3.44 -2.73
CA ARG A 101 19.61 -3.23 -1.31
C ARG A 101 18.94 -4.34 -0.51
N ARG A 102 19.78 -5.23 -0.01
CA ARG A 102 19.41 -6.32 0.91
C ARG A 102 19.88 -6.01 2.30
N TYR A 103 19.17 -6.54 3.30
CA TYR A 103 19.64 -6.46 4.68
C TYR A 103 20.97 -7.21 4.81
N VAL A 104 21.96 -6.57 5.44
CA VAL A 104 23.32 -7.13 5.64
C VAL A 104 23.31 -8.33 6.60
N HIS A 105 22.25 -8.46 7.42
CA HIS A 105 22.04 -9.60 8.31
C HIS A 105 20.58 -10.05 8.29
N ASP A 106 20.35 -11.36 8.26
CA ASP A 106 19.01 -12.00 8.28
C ASP A 106 18.19 -11.72 9.56
N LYS A 107 18.77 -11.08 10.57
CA LYS A 107 18.09 -10.75 11.83
C LYS A 107 17.22 -9.49 11.72
N CYS A 108 16.60 -9.30 10.57
CA CYS A 108 15.45 -8.41 10.46
C CYS A 108 14.31 -9.03 11.27
N PHE A 109 13.92 -8.34 12.34
CA PHE A 109 12.80 -8.60 13.25
C PHE A 109 12.05 -9.93 12.97
N ALA A 110 12.25 -10.96 13.79
CA ALA A 110 11.71 -12.31 13.54
C ALA A 110 10.19 -12.34 13.28
N GLU A 111 9.43 -11.42 13.89
CA GLU A 111 7.99 -11.31 13.68
C GLU A 111 7.60 -10.55 12.40
N PHE A 112 8.52 -9.85 11.73
CA PHE A 112 8.24 -9.11 10.50
C PHE A 112 7.81 -10.07 9.39
N HIS A 113 8.60 -11.11 9.15
CA HIS A 113 8.29 -12.10 8.11
C HIS A 113 6.94 -12.75 8.38
N LYS A 114 6.72 -13.26 9.61
CA LYS A 114 5.46 -13.88 10.02
C LYS A 114 4.26 -12.95 9.85
N SER A 115 4.38 -11.70 10.32
CA SER A 115 3.30 -10.71 10.21
C SER A 115 3.03 -10.35 8.76
N LEU A 116 4.08 -10.14 7.97
CA LEU A 116 3.94 -9.78 6.56
C LEU A 116 3.34 -10.92 5.74
N THR A 117 3.72 -12.17 5.98
CA THR A 117 3.06 -13.35 5.38
C THR A 117 1.57 -13.34 5.69
N LEU A 118 1.19 -13.21 6.98
CA LEU A 118 -0.20 -13.20 7.40
C LEU A 118 -1.03 -12.11 6.69
N TYR A 119 -0.55 -10.86 6.72
CA TYR A 119 -1.28 -9.76 6.07
C TYR A 119 -1.28 -9.88 4.55
N THR A 120 -0.25 -10.44 3.94
CA THR A 120 -0.21 -10.67 2.49
C THR A 120 -1.29 -11.65 2.06
N GLU A 121 -1.52 -12.75 2.80
CA GLU A 121 -2.61 -13.68 2.48
C GLU A 121 -3.99 -13.02 2.63
N HIS A 122 -4.19 -12.24 3.69
CA HIS A 122 -5.44 -11.49 3.86
C HIS A 122 -5.66 -10.47 2.73
N LEU A 123 -4.63 -9.73 2.34
CA LEU A 123 -4.70 -8.78 1.23
C LEU A 123 -5.02 -9.48 -0.09
N ARG A 124 -4.44 -10.66 -0.36
CA ARG A 124 -4.79 -11.44 -1.57
C ARG A 124 -6.27 -11.78 -1.62
N ALA A 125 -6.83 -12.21 -0.50
CA ALA A 125 -8.26 -12.54 -0.40
C ALA A 125 -9.14 -11.31 -0.66
N GLU A 126 -8.83 -10.17 -0.02
CA GLU A 126 -9.58 -8.93 -0.21
C GLU A 126 -9.41 -8.36 -1.62
N PHE A 127 -8.21 -8.40 -2.22
CA PHE A 127 -8.00 -7.99 -3.61
C PHE A 127 -8.80 -8.84 -4.58
N ALA A 128 -8.87 -10.16 -4.37
CA ALA A 128 -9.73 -11.02 -5.17
C ALA A 128 -11.21 -10.66 -5.05
N ALA A 129 -11.68 -10.30 -3.86
CA ALA A 129 -13.04 -9.79 -3.67
C ALA A 129 -13.24 -8.41 -4.34
N ASN A 130 -12.25 -7.53 -4.24
CA ASN A 130 -12.26 -6.20 -4.84
C ASN A 130 -12.36 -6.27 -6.37
N ARG A 131 -11.59 -7.15 -7.02
CA ARG A 131 -11.67 -7.41 -8.47
C ARG A 131 -13.07 -7.83 -8.91
N ARG A 132 -13.73 -8.73 -8.17
CA ARG A 132 -15.10 -9.14 -8.47
C ARG A 132 -16.08 -7.96 -8.42
N ARG A 133 -15.95 -7.10 -7.41
CA ARG A 133 -16.77 -5.88 -7.26
C ARG A 133 -16.55 -4.88 -8.39
N VAL A 134 -15.31 -4.74 -8.87
CA VAL A 134 -15.00 -3.88 -10.05
C VAL A 134 -15.73 -4.41 -11.29
N ILE A 135 -15.59 -5.70 -11.59
CA ILE A 135 -16.25 -6.33 -12.76
C ILE A 135 -17.77 -6.15 -12.68
N GLU A 136 -18.36 -6.36 -11.51
CA GLU A 136 -19.79 -6.17 -11.28
C GLU A 136 -20.22 -4.72 -11.54
N LEU A 137 -19.48 -3.74 -11.05
CA LEU A 137 -19.77 -2.32 -11.25
C LEU A 137 -19.63 -1.91 -12.72
N GLU A 138 -18.59 -2.38 -13.42
CA GLU A 138 -18.42 -2.13 -14.85
C GLU A 138 -19.56 -2.75 -15.67
N THR A 139 -19.94 -3.99 -15.34
CA THR A 139 -21.06 -4.70 -15.99
C THR A 139 -22.37 -3.94 -15.78
N ASN A 140 -22.68 -3.56 -14.54
CA ASN A 140 -23.89 -2.81 -14.21
C ASN A 140 -23.94 -1.48 -14.96
N ARG A 141 -22.82 -0.76 -15.02
CA ARG A 141 -22.72 0.50 -15.76
C ARG A 141 -22.99 0.31 -17.25
N ALA A 142 -22.45 -0.75 -17.86
CA ALA A 142 -22.69 -1.07 -19.26
C ALA A 142 -24.18 -1.40 -19.53
N VAL A 143 -24.80 -2.20 -18.64
CA VAL A 143 -26.23 -2.54 -18.74
C VAL A 143 -27.11 -1.28 -18.64
N THR A 144 -26.83 -0.37 -17.71
CA THR A 144 -27.57 0.90 -17.57
C THR A 144 -27.50 1.73 -18.86
N LEU A 145 -26.30 1.87 -19.44
CA LEU A 145 -26.12 2.64 -20.68
C LEU A 145 -26.86 2.01 -21.86
N MET A 146 -26.91 0.67 -21.95
CA MET A 146 -27.66 -0.03 -22.99
C MET A 146 -29.17 0.23 -22.88
N VAL A 147 -29.72 0.19 -21.65
CA VAL A 147 -31.14 0.46 -21.40
C VAL A 147 -31.50 1.92 -21.73
N GLU A 148 -30.64 2.88 -21.36
CA GLU A 148 -30.86 4.29 -21.70
C GLU A 148 -30.88 4.53 -23.21
N GLN A 149 -29.97 3.89 -23.96
CA GLN A 149 -29.94 3.99 -25.42
C GLN A 149 -31.19 3.39 -26.08
N GLN A 150 -31.70 2.25 -25.58
CA GLN A 150 -32.94 1.65 -26.07
C GLN A 150 -34.15 2.55 -25.82
N ASN A 151 -34.25 3.15 -24.63
CA ASN A 151 -35.35 4.07 -24.28
C ASN A 151 -35.33 5.37 -25.10
N LEU A 152 -34.14 5.87 -25.47
CA LEU A 152 -33.97 7.01 -26.37
C LEU A 152 -34.34 6.67 -27.82
N ALA A 153 -34.10 5.43 -28.26
CA ALA A 153 -34.46 4.97 -29.60
C ALA A 153 -35.96 4.71 -29.77
N HIS A 154 -36.66 4.32 -28.69
CA HIS A 154 -38.12 4.11 -28.71
C HIS A 154 -38.96 5.39 -28.57
N ASN A 155 -38.38 6.51 -28.10
CA ASN A 155 -39.06 7.80 -27.93
C ASN A 155 -38.77 8.81 -29.06
N LYS A 156 -38.23 8.36 -30.19
CA LYS A 156 -38.07 9.14 -31.43
C LYS A 156 -38.95 8.55 -32.52
#